data_AF-A0A932EQ73-F1
#
_entry.id   AF-A0A932EQ73-F1
#
_cell.length_a   1.000
_cell.length_b   1.000
_cell.length_c   1.000
_cell.angle_alpha   90.00
_cell.angle_beta   90.00
_cell.angle_gamma   90.00
#
_symmetry.space_group_name_H-M   'P 1'
#
loop_
_entity.id
_entity.type
_entity.pdbx_description
1 polymer ?
#
loop_
_entity_poly.entity_id
_entity_poly.type
_entity_poly.pdbx_seq_one_letter_code
_entity_poly.pdbx_strand_id
1 'polypeptide(L)'
;MTLNDANRTGNYTVLRDLAAPDFQARNTSADLGVAFTDLRRRNLDLFAVALINPTIESAPALDKTGRLRLAGYFATRPLQIRFDLTFALSAGQWKLFAISVSTPAPPGTTPATPTPAPRR
;
A
#
# COMPACT_ATOMS: atom_id res chain seq x y z
N MET A 1 15.34 1.19 -4.11
CA MET A 1 14.90 0.55 -2.86
C MET A 1 13.37 0.48 -2.87
N THR A 2 12.82 -0.68 -2.58
CA THR A 2 11.39 -1.00 -2.72
C THR A 2 10.68 -1.00 -1.37
N LEU A 3 9.34 -1.06 -1.35
CA LEU A 3 8.57 -1.28 -0.11
C LEU A 3 9.02 -2.56 0.61
N ASN A 4 9.44 -3.60 -0.11
CA ASN A 4 9.94 -4.84 0.47
C ASN A 4 11.19 -4.63 1.32
N ASP A 5 12.17 -3.90 0.77
CA ASP A 5 13.41 -3.56 1.47
C ASP A 5 13.12 -2.74 2.72
N ALA A 6 12.18 -1.80 2.63
CA ALA A 6 11.75 -0.98 3.75
C ALA A 6 11.06 -1.80 4.85
N ASN A 7 10.22 -2.77 4.48
CA ASN A 7 9.60 -3.69 5.45
C ASN A 7 10.63 -4.58 6.15
N ARG A 8 11.63 -5.09 5.42
CA ARG A 8 12.68 -5.97 5.99
C ARG A 8 13.63 -5.24 6.93
N THR A 9 13.99 -4.00 6.60
CA THR A 9 14.95 -3.20 7.37
C THR A 9 14.29 -2.29 8.40
N GLY A 10 12.99 -2.04 8.28
CA GLY A 10 12.29 -1.01 9.06
C GLY A 10 12.60 0.42 8.62
N ASN A 11 13.37 0.62 7.53
CA ASN A 11 13.78 1.94 7.06
C ASN A 11 12.97 2.38 5.82
N TYR A 12 12.13 3.39 5.99
CA TYR A 12 11.24 3.90 4.94
C TYR A 12 11.71 5.23 4.33
N THR A 13 12.87 5.74 4.74
CA THR A 13 13.39 7.03 4.29
C THR A 13 13.54 7.09 2.77
N VAL A 14 14.09 6.05 2.15
CA VAL A 14 14.26 6.04 0.68
C VAL A 14 12.90 5.96 -0.06
N LEU A 15 11.94 5.18 0.46
CA LEU A 15 10.60 5.12 -0.12
C LEU A 15 9.93 6.49 -0.09
N ARG A 16 10.04 7.18 1.05
CA ARG A 16 9.51 8.54 1.24
C ARG A 16 10.22 9.54 0.33
N ASP A 17 11.54 9.57 0.33
CA ASP A 17 12.32 10.61 -0.35
C ASP A 17 12.22 10.52 -1.89
N LEU A 18 11.91 9.34 -2.44
CA LEU A 18 11.60 9.15 -3.86
C LEU A 18 10.15 9.50 -4.24
N ALA A 19 9.27 9.67 -3.26
CA ALA A 19 7.86 10.00 -3.47
C ALA A 19 7.66 11.49 -3.83
N ALA A 20 6.43 11.85 -4.17
CA ALA A 20 6.05 13.23 -4.48
C ALA A 20 6.22 14.14 -3.24
N PRO A 21 6.49 15.45 -3.42
CA PRO A 21 6.66 16.38 -2.29
C PRO A 21 5.49 16.37 -1.30
N ASP A 22 4.25 16.29 -1.79
CA ASP A 22 3.06 16.13 -0.94
C ASP A 22 3.09 14.86 -0.08
N PHE A 23 3.59 13.74 -0.62
CA PHE A 23 3.71 12.50 0.13
C PHE A 23 4.78 12.65 1.23
N GLN A 24 5.90 13.27 0.90
CA GLN A 24 6.98 13.55 1.84
C GLN A 24 6.51 14.45 2.99
N ALA A 25 5.74 15.50 2.68
CA ALA A 25 5.20 16.44 3.66
C ALA A 25 4.17 15.80 4.61
N ARG A 26 3.47 14.75 4.18
CA ARG A 26 2.41 14.08 4.94
C ARG A 26 2.87 12.84 5.71
N ASN A 27 4.04 12.29 5.39
CA ASN A 27 4.49 11.01 5.95
C ASN A 27 5.95 11.12 6.40
N THR A 28 6.22 10.83 7.66
CA THR A 28 7.60 10.56 8.12
C THR A 28 7.97 9.09 7.89
N SER A 29 9.26 8.75 7.97
CA SER A 29 9.67 7.33 7.94
C SER A 29 9.05 6.54 9.11
N ALA A 30 8.79 7.18 10.25
CA ALA A 30 8.16 6.53 11.39
C ALA A 30 6.68 6.22 11.10
N ASP A 31 5.93 7.17 10.52
CA ASP A 31 4.53 6.99 10.14
C ASP A 31 4.36 5.83 9.15
N LEU A 32 5.23 5.75 8.15
CA LEU A 32 5.25 4.64 7.19
C LEU A 32 5.59 3.32 7.87
N GLY A 33 6.51 3.34 8.84
CA GLY A 33 6.82 2.18 9.67
C GLY A 33 5.61 1.65 10.43
N VAL A 34 4.78 2.54 10.98
CA VAL A 34 3.51 2.18 11.63
C VAL A 34 2.50 1.66 10.61
N ALA A 35 2.29 2.38 9.50
CA ALA A 35 1.32 2.04 8.47
C ALA A 35 1.53 0.64 7.86
N PHE A 36 2.80 0.22 7.70
CA PHE A 36 3.15 -1.08 7.13
C PHE A 36 3.51 -2.15 8.18
N THR A 37 3.21 -1.92 9.46
CA THR A 37 3.51 -2.88 10.54
C THR A 37 2.83 -4.24 10.33
N ASP A 38 1.57 -4.27 9.89
CA ASP A 38 0.86 -5.54 9.63
C ASP A 38 1.56 -6.36 8.53
N LEU A 39 1.94 -5.71 7.43
CA LEU A 39 2.69 -6.33 6.33
C LEU A 39 4.02 -6.94 6.82
N ARG A 40 4.75 -6.20 7.68
CA ARG A 40 6.00 -6.67 8.26
C ARG A 40 5.79 -7.87 9.19
N ARG A 41 4.77 -7.82 10.05
CA ARG A 41 4.44 -8.91 10.99
C ARG A 41 4.07 -10.20 10.28
N ARG A 42 3.42 -10.10 9.11
CA ARG A 42 3.06 -11.26 8.27
C ARG A 42 4.25 -11.82 7.48
N ASN A 43 5.42 -11.18 7.56
CA ASN A 43 6.67 -11.58 6.89
C ASN A 43 6.49 -11.90 5.41
N LEU A 44 5.67 -11.10 4.72
CA LEU A 44 5.34 -11.30 3.32
C LEU A 44 6.55 -11.01 2.44
N ASP A 45 6.91 -11.96 1.58
CA ASP A 45 7.93 -11.73 0.57
C ASP A 45 7.32 -11.09 -0.67
N LEU A 46 7.46 -9.77 -0.78
CA LEU A 46 6.97 -9.03 -1.95
C LEU A 46 7.87 -9.20 -3.18
N PHE A 47 9.03 -9.85 -3.09
CA PHE A 47 9.78 -10.20 -4.31
C PHE A 47 9.06 -11.28 -5.12
N ALA A 48 8.34 -12.19 -4.47
CA ALA A 48 7.55 -13.19 -5.17
C ALA A 48 6.45 -12.55 -6.03
N VAL A 49 5.87 -11.41 -5.60
CA VAL A 49 4.85 -10.71 -6.41
C VAL A 49 5.44 -9.98 -7.60
N ALA A 50 6.72 -9.62 -7.59
CA ALA A 50 7.38 -8.99 -8.72
C ALA A 50 7.49 -9.92 -9.95
N LEU A 51 7.34 -11.23 -9.75
CA LEU A 51 7.39 -12.26 -10.79
C LEU A 51 6.01 -12.62 -11.36
N ILE A 52 4.93 -12.08 -10.80
CA ILE A 52 3.55 -12.45 -11.16
C ILE A 52 2.86 -11.22 -11.75
N ASN A 53 2.09 -11.40 -12.82
CA ASN A 53 1.26 -10.32 -13.36
C ASN A 53 0.12 -9.98 -12.38
N PRO A 54 -0.03 -8.71 -11.97
CA PRO A 54 -1.17 -8.31 -11.16
C PRO A 54 -2.45 -8.39 -11.98
N THR A 55 -3.55 -8.71 -11.31
CA THR A 55 -4.88 -8.46 -11.86
C THR A 55 -5.24 -7.01 -11.57
N ILE A 56 -5.40 -6.22 -12.64
CA ILE A 56 -5.79 -4.82 -12.55
C ILE A 56 -7.30 -4.74 -12.33
N GLU A 57 -7.73 -4.15 -11.20
CA GLU A 57 -9.15 -4.02 -10.86
C GLU A 57 -9.82 -2.83 -11.55
N SER A 58 -9.04 -1.87 -12.03
CA SER A 58 -9.56 -0.68 -12.73
C SER A 58 -8.57 -0.23 -13.79
N ALA A 59 -9.09 0.11 -14.97
CA ALA A 59 -8.25 0.61 -16.06
C ALA A 59 -7.39 1.79 -15.57
N PRO A 60 -6.06 1.79 -15.83
CA PRO A 60 -5.20 2.90 -15.47
C PRO A 60 -5.72 4.19 -16.11
N ALA A 61 -6.12 5.14 -15.27
CA ALA A 61 -6.67 6.41 -15.73
C ALA A 61 -6.08 7.56 -14.92
N LEU A 62 -5.97 8.70 -15.59
CA LEU A 62 -5.68 9.98 -14.94
C LEU A 62 -6.96 10.50 -14.28
N ASP A 63 -6.87 10.90 -13.02
CA ASP A 63 -7.95 11.59 -12.34
C ASP A 63 -8.05 13.07 -12.77
N LYS A 64 -9.04 13.78 -12.23
CA LYS A 64 -9.28 15.21 -12.52
C LYS A 64 -8.10 16.13 -12.14
N THR A 65 -7.18 15.64 -11.32
CA THR A 65 -5.97 16.35 -10.87
C THR A 65 -4.72 15.91 -11.64
N GLY A 66 -4.86 15.06 -12.66
CA GLY A 66 -3.75 14.55 -13.47
C GLY A 66 -2.93 13.47 -12.75
N ARG A 67 -3.48 12.80 -11.74
CA ARG A 67 -2.81 11.70 -11.04
C ARG A 67 -3.20 10.36 -11.64
N LEU A 68 -2.22 9.47 -11.78
CA LEU A 68 -2.43 8.12 -12.27
C LEU A 68 -2.71 7.18 -11.10
N ARG A 69 -3.86 6.53 -11.08
CA ARG A 69 -4.18 5.49 -10.09
C ARG A 69 -4.04 4.10 -10.71
N LEU A 70 -3.31 3.23 -10.02
CA LEU A 70 -3.14 1.82 -10.33
C LEU A 70 -3.64 1.00 -9.13
N ALA A 71 -4.76 0.31 -9.30
CA ALA A 71 -5.34 -0.54 -8.28
C ALA A 71 -5.52 -1.96 -8.80
N GLY A 72 -5.21 -2.93 -7.95
CA GLY A 72 -5.25 -4.34 -8.34
C GLY A 72 -4.85 -5.27 -7.21
N TYR A 73 -4.63 -6.52 -7.57
CA TYR A 73 -4.15 -7.53 -6.63
C TYR A 73 -3.24 -8.56 -7.29
N PHE A 74 -2.41 -9.19 -6.47
CA PHE A 74 -1.67 -10.38 -6.80
C PHE A 74 -2.35 -11.59 -6.15
N ALA A 75 -2.73 -12.56 -6.97
CA ALA A 75 -3.33 -13.82 -6.53
C ALA A 75 -2.25 -14.80 -6.04
N THR A 76 -1.52 -14.43 -4.99
CA THR A 76 -0.56 -15.31 -4.33
C THR A 76 -1.27 -16.32 -3.43
N ARG A 77 -0.65 -17.48 -3.18
CA ARG A 77 -1.16 -18.49 -2.24
C ARG A 77 -0.29 -18.50 -0.97
N PRO A 78 -0.86 -18.58 0.25
CA PRO A 78 -2.31 -18.66 0.56
C PRO A 78 -3.01 -17.29 0.64
N LEU A 79 -2.28 -16.19 0.64
CA LEU A 79 -2.81 -14.84 0.84
C LEU A 79 -2.81 -14.04 -0.46
N GLN A 80 -3.91 -13.37 -0.77
CA GLN A 80 -3.97 -12.36 -1.83
C GLN A 80 -3.35 -11.06 -1.33
N ILE A 81 -2.57 -10.38 -2.18
CA ILE A 81 -2.01 -9.05 -1.86
C ILE A 81 -2.72 -8.02 -2.73
N ARG A 82 -3.43 -7.08 -2.09
CA ARG A 82 -4.11 -5.97 -2.76
C ARG A 82 -3.23 -4.72 -2.70
N PHE A 83 -3.21 -3.95 -3.78
CA PHE A 83 -2.49 -2.69 -3.84
C PHE A 83 -3.34 -1.57 -4.45
N ASP A 84 -3.10 -0.37 -3.97
CA ASP A 84 -3.58 0.88 -4.55
C ASP A 84 -2.42 1.87 -4.56
N LEU A 85 -1.97 2.24 -5.75
CA LEU A 85 -0.88 3.18 -5.97
C LEU A 85 -1.42 4.37 -6.72
N THR A 86 -1.19 5.56 -6.20
CA THR A 86 -1.45 6.81 -6.91
C THR A 86 -0.12 7.48 -7.22
N PHE A 87 0.08 7.91 -8.45
CA PHE A 87 1.26 8.65 -8.89
C PHE A 87 0.86 10.06 -9.32
N ALA A 88 1.68 11.04 -8.99
CA ALA A 88 1.55 12.41 -9.47
C ALA A 88 2.75 12.76 -10.36
N LEU A 89 2.51 13.55 -11.40
CA LEU A 89 3.58 14.09 -12.22
C LEU A 89 4.23 15.26 -11.47
N SER A 90 5.52 15.15 -11.15
CA SER A 90 6.28 16.16 -10.43
C SER A 90 7.64 16.36 -11.10
N ALA A 91 7.91 17.58 -11.55
CA ALA A 91 9.11 17.93 -12.32
C ALA A 91 9.37 16.99 -13.52
N GLY A 92 8.29 16.63 -14.25
CA GLY A 92 8.38 15.73 -15.41
C GLY A 92 8.56 14.25 -15.10
N GLN A 93 8.51 13.84 -13.83
CA GLN A 93 8.64 12.45 -13.40
C GLN A 93 7.39 11.97 -12.66
N TRP A 94 6.95 10.75 -12.94
CA TRP A 94 5.91 10.10 -12.14
C TRP A 94 6.46 9.72 -10.78
N LYS A 95 5.95 10.36 -9.73
CA LYS A 95 6.35 10.10 -8.35
C LYS A 95 5.17 9.56 -7.55
N LEU A 96 5.48 8.68 -6.60
CA LEU A 96 4.46 8.09 -5.73
C LEU A 96 3.76 9.18 -4.91
N PHE A 97 2.45 9.28 -5.03
CA PHE A 97 1.61 10.23 -4.31
C PHE A 97 0.83 9.56 -3.17
N ALA A 98 0.43 8.31 -3.35
CA ALA A 98 -0.18 7.49 -2.31
C ALA A 98 0.14 6.01 -2.53
N ILE A 99 0.28 5.27 -1.44
CA ILE A 99 0.49 3.82 -1.46
C ILE A 99 -0.36 3.16 -0.39
N SER A 100 -1.11 2.15 -0.80
CA SER A 100 -1.79 1.22 0.09
C SER A 100 -1.46 -0.18 -0.36
N VAL A 101 -1.02 -1.02 0.59
CA VAL A 101 -0.82 -2.44 0.36
C VAL A 101 -1.45 -3.17 1.54
N SER A 102 -2.32 -4.12 1.25
CA SER A 102 -3.03 -4.87 2.27
C SER A 102 -3.15 -6.32 1.86
N THR A 103 -3.21 -7.20 2.85
CA THR A 103 -3.66 -8.58 2.63
C THR A 103 -5.00 -8.71 3.33
N PRO A 104 -6.12 -8.93 2.60
CA PRO A 104 -7.37 -9.27 3.27
C PRO A 104 -7.08 -10.42 4.24
N ALA A 105 -7.61 -10.30 5.47
CA ALA A 105 -7.53 -11.39 6.42
C ALA A 105 -8.17 -12.64 5.78
N PRO A 106 -7.71 -13.86 6.13
CA PRO A 106 -8.41 -15.07 5.73
C PRO A 106 -9.90 -14.90 6.08
N PRO A 107 -10.84 -15.30 5.20
CA PRO A 107 -12.27 -15.21 5.50
C PRO A 107 -12.53 -15.96 6.82
N GLY A 108 -12.80 -15.21 7.89
CA GLY A 108 -12.89 -15.75 9.26
C GLY A 108 -12.71 -14.73 10.39
N THR A 109 -12.02 -13.61 10.18
CA THR A 109 -11.96 -12.53 11.18
C THR A 109 -12.76 -11.31 10.73
N THR A 110 -14.08 -11.39 10.83
CA THR A 110 -14.93 -10.21 10.84
C THR A 110 -14.53 -9.39 12.07
N PRO A 111 -14.15 -8.10 11.95
CA PRO A 111 -14.11 -7.21 13.10
C PRO A 111 -15.52 -7.20 13.67
N ALA A 112 -15.71 -7.76 14.86
CA ALA A 112 -16.99 -7.72 15.54
C ALA A 112 -17.37 -6.25 15.70
N THR A 113 -18.37 -5.80 14.96
CA THR A 113 -19.01 -4.50 15.17
C THR A 113 -19.48 -4.50 16.62
N PRO A 114 -19.00 -3.60 17.50
CA PRO A 114 -19.50 -3.54 18.86
C PRO A 114 -20.98 -3.15 18.79
N THR A 115 -21.85 -4.11 19.08
CA THR A 115 -23.29 -3.90 19.26
C THR A 115 -23.48 -2.76 20.27
N PRO A 116 -24.21 -1.68 19.95
CA PRO A 116 -24.51 -0.64 20.92
C PRO A 116 -25.36 -1.27 22.03
N ALA A 117 -24.89 -1.19 23.27
CA ALA A 117 -25.63 -1.68 24.44
C ALA A 117 -26.95 -0.89 24.61
N PRO A 118 -28.09 -1.55 24.92
CA PRO A 118 -29.33 -0.86 25.19
C PRO A 118 -29.23 -0.12 26.53
N ARG A 119 -29.53 1.18 26.51
CA ARG A 119 -29.64 2.03 27.70
C ARG A 119 -30.84 1.57 28.52
N ARG A 120 -30.62 1.12 29.77
CA ARG A 120 -31.67 0.90 30.77
C ARG A 120 -31.93 2.18 31.55
#